data_AF-A0A0T9JDT9-F1
#
_entry.id   AF-A0A0T9JDT9-F1
#
_cell.length_a   1.000
_cell.length_b   1.000
_cell.length_c   1.000
_cell.angle_alpha   90.00
_cell.angle_beta   90.00
_cell.angle_gamma   90.00
#
_symmetry.space_group_name_H-M   'P 1'
#
loop_
_entity.id
_entity.type
_entity.pdbx_description
1 polymer ?
#
loop_
_entity_poly.entity_id
_entity_poly.type
_entity_poly.pdbx_seq_one_letter_code
_entity_poly.pdbx_strand_id
1 'polypeptide(L)'
;MTDIFANPDKTLDALGLRCPEPVMMVRKTVRHMEEGQTLLIIADDPATTRDIPGFCRFMDHQLLAQDTEQTPYRYLVRKGITAG
;
A
#
# COMPACT_ATOMS: atom_id res chain seq x y z
N MET A 1 -18.02 -14.40 2.22
CA MET A 1 -16.64 -14.03 1.85
C MET A 1 -16.48 -12.56 2.18
N THR A 2 -15.62 -12.23 3.14
CA THR A 2 -15.36 -10.84 3.51
C THR A 2 -14.33 -10.29 2.53
N ASP A 3 -14.69 -9.25 1.78
CA ASP A 3 -13.74 -8.53 0.94
C ASP A 3 -12.70 -7.86 1.84
N ILE A 4 -11.45 -8.31 1.77
CA ILE A 4 -10.34 -7.82 2.61
C ILE A 4 -10.05 -6.34 2.34
N PHE A 5 -10.44 -5.81 1.18
CA PHE A 5 -10.22 -4.41 0.79
C PHE A 5 -11.37 -3.46 1.17
N ALA A 6 -12.48 -3.96 1.73
CA ALA A 6 -13.72 -3.17 1.88
C ALA A 6 -13.69 -2.10 2.98
N ASN A 7 -12.80 -2.21 3.98
CA ASN A 7 -12.77 -1.30 5.13
C ASN A 7 -11.34 -0.87 5.51
N PRO A 8 -10.61 -0.15 4.65
CA PRO A 8 -9.31 0.41 5.00
C PRO A 8 -9.47 1.71 5.82
N ASP A 9 -8.50 2.03 6.68
CA ASP A 9 -8.49 3.30 7.42
C ASP A 9 -8.21 4.50 6.50
N LYS A 10 -7.44 4.27 5.43
CA LYS A 10 -7.16 5.24 4.36
C LYS A 10 -7.10 4.57 3.00
N THR A 11 -7.39 5.35 1.97
CA THR A 11 -7.22 4.93 0.56
C THR A 11 -6.32 5.93 -0.17
N LEU A 12 -5.41 5.41 -0.98
CA LEU A 12 -4.53 6.17 -1.87
C LEU A 12 -4.78 5.73 -3.31
N ASP A 13 -5.26 6.68 -4.11
CA ASP A 13 -5.32 6.54 -5.57
C ASP A 13 -3.98 6.99 -6.17
N ALA A 14 -3.31 6.04 -6.82
CA ALA A 14 -2.04 6.22 -7.52
C ALA A 14 -2.16 5.84 -9.01
N LEU A 15 -3.38 5.85 -9.57
CA LEU A 15 -3.60 5.59 -11.00
C LEU A 15 -2.94 6.66 -11.86
N GLY A 16 -2.31 6.23 -12.96
CA GLY A 16 -1.60 7.10 -13.90
C GLY A 16 -0.22 7.55 -13.42
N LEU A 17 0.13 7.34 -12.14
CA LEU A 17 1.47 7.61 -11.61
C LEU A 17 2.45 6.52 -12.06
N ARG A 18 3.72 6.87 -12.23
CA ARG A 18 4.77 5.92 -12.66
C ARG A 18 5.96 5.97 -11.73
N CYS A 19 6.70 4.87 -11.62
CA CYS A 19 7.88 4.77 -10.77
C CYS A 19 8.82 5.98 -10.95
N PRO A 20 9.23 6.67 -9.87
CA PRO A 20 9.06 6.31 -8.44
C PRO A 20 7.82 6.91 -7.73
N GLU A 21 6.94 7.60 -8.45
CA GLU A 21 5.86 8.41 -7.86
C GLU A 21 4.89 7.64 -6.95
N PRO A 22 4.36 6.44 -7.33
CA PRO A 22 3.43 5.71 -6.47
C PRO A 22 4.01 5.42 -5.08
N VAL A 23 5.26 4.95 -5.03
CA VAL A 23 5.92 4.56 -3.77
C VAL A 23 6.28 5.78 -2.94
N MET A 24 6.61 6.91 -3.56
CA MET A 24 6.80 8.17 -2.86
C MET A 24 5.50 8.64 -2.18
N MET A 25 4.36 8.50 -2.86
CA MET A 25 3.05 8.83 -2.31
C MET A 25 2.67 7.88 -1.17
N VAL A 26 2.88 6.57 -1.33
CA VAL A 26 2.67 5.57 -0.26
C VAL A 26 3.50 5.94 0.97
N ARG A 27 4.80 6.19 0.81
CA ARG A 27 5.70 6.58 1.91
C ARG A 27 5.24 7.85 2.62
N LYS A 28 4.79 8.86 1.86
CA LYS A 28 4.25 10.11 2.42
C LYS A 28 2.96 9.85 3.21
N THR A 29 2.03 9.06 2.68
CA THR A 29 0.76 8.74 3.34
C THR A 29 0.98 7.95 4.62
N VAL A 30 1.77 6.88 4.59
CA VAL A 30 2.05 6.04 5.76
C VAL A 30 2.78 6.81 6.88
N ARG A 31 3.62 7.80 6.54
CA ARG A 31 4.24 8.67 7.55
C ARG A 31 3.20 9.40 8.42
N HIS A 32 2.06 9.79 7.85
CA HIS A 32 1.00 10.54 8.55
C HIS A 32 -0.13 9.64 9.11
N MET A 33 0.01 8.32 9.00
CA MET A 33 -0.93 7.37 9.59
C MET A 33 -0.56 7.03 11.03
N GLU A 34 -1.53 6.56 11.82
CA GLU A 34 -1.27 5.99 13.13
C GLU A 34 -0.76 4.55 12.99
N GLU A 35 0.00 4.08 13.97
CA GLU A 35 0.48 2.70 13.98
C GLU A 35 -0.68 1.70 13.97
N GLY A 36 -0.54 0.63 13.19
CA GLY A 36 -1.59 -0.36 13.03
C GLY A 36 -2.73 0.04 12.08
N GLN A 37 -2.81 1.29 11.58
CA GLN A 37 -3.76 1.67 10.53
C GLN A 37 -3.44 1.01 9.20
N THR A 38 -4.47 0.82 8.39
CA THR A 38 -4.45 0.20 7.07
C THR A 38 -4.59 1.24 5.95
N LEU A 39 -3.84 1.02 4.87
CA LEU A 39 -3.85 1.81 3.65
C LEU A 39 -4.18 0.90 2.47
N LEU A 40 -5.30 1.16 1.81
CA LEU A 40 -5.59 0.62 0.49
C LEU A 40 -4.89 1.49 -0.57
N ILE A 41 -4.10 0.86 -1.44
CA ILE A 41 -3.41 1.51 -2.54
C ILE A 41 -3.99 0.97 -3.84
N ILE A 42 -4.37 1.87 -4.75
CA ILE A 42 -4.87 1.53 -6.08
C ILE A 42 -3.87 2.07 -7.11
N ALA A 43 -3.30 1.21 -7.95
CA ALA A 43 -2.26 1.60 -8.91
C ALA A 43 -2.39 0.82 -10.23
N ASP A 44 -1.83 1.34 -11.31
CA ASP A 44 -1.80 0.70 -12.64
C ASP A 44 -0.37 0.49 -13.17
N ASP A 45 0.64 0.97 -12.46
CA ASP A 45 2.06 0.80 -12.83
C ASP A 45 2.57 -0.59 -12.43
N PRO A 46 3.05 -1.43 -13.37
CA PRO A 46 3.64 -2.75 -13.07
C PRO A 46 4.79 -2.71 -12.06
N ALA A 47 5.53 -1.61 -11.95
CA ALA A 47 6.63 -1.50 -10.98
C ALA A 47 6.13 -1.65 -9.53
N THR A 48 4.89 -1.23 -9.24
CA THR A 48 4.29 -1.31 -7.90
C THR A 48 4.16 -2.73 -7.37
N THR A 49 4.08 -3.74 -8.26
CA THR A 49 4.07 -5.17 -7.89
C THR A 49 5.32 -5.64 -7.17
N ARG A 50 6.45 -4.96 -7.36
CA ARG A 50 7.71 -5.22 -6.63
C ARG A 50 7.98 -4.17 -5.58
N ASP A 51 7.70 -2.91 -5.90
CA ASP A 51 8.09 -1.80 -5.04
C ASP A 51 7.25 -1.70 -3.76
N ILE A 52 5.95 -2.03 -3.80
CA ILE A 52 5.09 -2.01 -2.60
C ILE A 52 5.46 -3.14 -1.63
N PRO A 53 5.62 -4.42 -2.05
CA PRO A 53 6.13 -5.46 -1.16
C PRO A 53 7.53 -5.13 -0.61
N GLY A 54 8.42 -4.58 -1.45
CA GLY A 54 9.74 -4.12 -1.04
C GLY A 54 9.66 -3.03 0.03
N PHE A 55 8.86 -1.99 -0.20
CA PHE A 55 8.60 -0.92 0.76
C PHE A 55 8.11 -1.47 2.10
N CYS A 56 7.16 -2.41 2.09
CA CYS A 56 6.66 -3.02 3.32
C CYS A 56 7.78 -3.73 4.10
N ARG A 57 8.58 -4.54 3.41
CA ARG A 57 9.69 -5.27 4.02
C ARG A 57 10.79 -4.36 4.57
N PHE A 58 11.15 -3.29 3.85
CA PHE A 58 12.25 -2.41 4.25
C PHE A 58 11.87 -1.39 5.33
N MET A 59 10.58 -1.09 5.46
CA MET A 59 10.07 -0.10 6.42
C MET A 59 9.31 -0.73 7.60
N ASP A 60 9.43 -2.06 7.78
CA ASP A 60 8.74 -2.83 8.82
C ASP A 60 7.22 -2.63 8.83
N HIS A 61 6.60 -2.62 7.64
CA HIS A 61 5.14 -2.60 7.47
C HIS A 61 4.65 -3.96 6.99
N GLN A 62 3.35 -4.23 7.16
CA GLN A 62 2.77 -5.50 6.77
C GLN A 62 1.96 -5.34 5.48
N LEU A 63 2.25 -6.15 4.46
CA LEU A 63 1.37 -6.31 3.31
C LEU A 63 0.30 -7.35 3.66
N LEU A 64 -0.92 -6.90 3.91
CA LEU A 64 -2.04 -7.76 4.31
C LEU A 64 -2.65 -8.51 3.12
N ALA A 65 -2.75 -7.83 1.98
CA ALA A 65 -3.30 -8.38 0.74
C ALA A 65 -2.75 -7.64 -0.48
N GLN A 66 -2.73 -8.34 -1.62
CA GLN A 66 -2.51 -7.72 -2.92
C GLN A 66 -3.35 -8.44 -3.99
N ASP A 67 -3.87 -7.67 -4.94
CA ASP A 67 -4.53 -8.14 -6.15
C ASP A 67 -3.77 -7.51 -7.34
N THR A 68 -2.97 -8.32 -8.01
CA THR A 68 -2.08 -7.89 -9.10
C THR A 68 -2.29 -8.69 -10.37
N GLU A 69 -3.41 -9.44 -10.47
CA GLU A 69 -3.71 -10.24 -11.67
C GLU A 69 -4.20 -9.35 -12.82
N GLN A 70 -4.91 -8.27 -12.50
CA GLN A 70 -5.46 -7.33 -13.47
C GLN A 70 -5.34 -5.89 -12.95
N THR A 71 -5.23 -4.93 -13.87
CA THR A 71 -5.29 -3.52 -13.51
C THR A 71 -6.75 -3.07 -13.29
N PRO A 72 -6.99 -2.16 -12.34
CA PRO A 72 -6.01 -1.57 -11.43
C PRO A 72 -5.61 -2.54 -10.31
N TYR A 73 -4.31 -2.60 -10.04
CA TYR A 73 -3.75 -3.35 -8.93
C TYR A 73 -4.19 -2.75 -7.60
N ARG A 74 -4.38 -3.62 -6.61
CA ARG A 74 -4.76 -3.23 -5.25
C ARG A 74 -3.79 -3.81 -4.24
N TYR A 75 -3.41 -3.00 -3.25
CA TYR A 75 -2.54 -3.43 -2.15
C TYR A 75 -3.13 -2.93 -0.84
N LEU A 76 -3.25 -3.81 0.15
CA LEU A 76 -3.64 -3.44 1.49
C LEU A 76 -2.42 -3.53 2.40
N VAL A 77 -1.96 -2.39 2.89
CA VAL A 77 -0.77 -2.27 3.73
C VAL A 77 -1.18 -1.84 5.13
N ARG A 78 -0.65 -2.48 6.17
CA ARG A 78 -0.77 -2.04 7.56
C ARG A 78 0.51 -1.37 8.00
N LYS A 79 0.41 -0.15 8.54
CA LYS A 79 1.55 0.53 9.15
C LYS A 79 2.06 -0.30 10.32
N GLY A 80 3.36 -0.54 10.32
CA GLY A 80 4.06 -1.22 11.41
C GLY A 80 3.88 -0.50 12.75
N ILE A 81 4.02 -1.26 13.83
CA ILE A 81 4.08 -0.74 15.18
C ILE A 81 5.57 -0.63 15.51
N THR A 82 6.06 0.59 15.73
CA THR A 82 7.42 0.78 16.21
C THR A 82 7.39 0.38 17.67
N ALA A 83 8.02 -0.73 18.04
CA ALA A 83 8.33 -0.97 19.43
C ALA A 83 9.23 0.19 19.89
N GLY A 84 8.69 1.07 20.74
CA GLY A 84 9.44 2.15 21.37
C GLY A 84 10.59 1.61 22.22
#